data_AF-A0A2V8MSK0-F1
#
_entry.id   AF-A0A2V8MSK0-F1
#
_cell.length_a   1.000
_cell.length_b   1.000
_cell.length_c   1.000
_cell.angle_alpha   90.00
_cell.angle_beta   90.00
_cell.angle_gamma   90.00
#
_symmetry.space_group_name_H-M   'P 1'
#
loop_
_entity.id
_entity.type
_entity.pdbx_description
1 polymer ?
#
loop_
_entity_poly.entity_id
_entity_poly.type
_entity_poly.pdbx_seq_one_letter_code
_entity_poly.pdbx_strand_id
1 'polypeptide(L)'
;MNTVLLPVKDFKDSKQRLLPALDATARAGLARAMLKDVLTAISASRAPGRVVVFTAADEVMQMARPFGFDVILEKSVDGHSAAV
;
A
#
# COMPACT_ATOMS: atom_id res chain seq x y z
N MET A 1 14.79 3.74 -17.20
CA MET A 1 13.68 2.82 -16.88
C MET A 1 13.22 3.15 -15.47
N ASN A 2 12.03 3.72 -15.31
CA ASN A 2 11.58 4.24 -14.01
C ASN A 2 10.84 3.14 -13.25
N THR A 3 11.19 2.97 -11.97
CA THR A 3 10.57 1.99 -11.08
C THR A 3 9.79 2.72 -10.00
N VAL A 4 8.56 2.29 -9.74
CA VAL A 4 7.76 2.75 -8.60
C VAL A 4 7.88 1.71 -7.48
N LEU A 5 8.26 2.17 -6.29
CA LEU A 5 8.30 1.37 -5.07
C LEU A 5 7.14 1.84 -4.19
N LEU A 6 6.22 0.93 -3.87
CA LEU A 6 5.01 1.23 -3.11
C LEU A 6 5.00 0.43 -1.81
N PRO A 7 5.51 0.99 -0.70
CA PRO A 7 5.41 0.37 0.61
C PRO A 7 4.00 0.52 1.17
N VAL A 8 3.41 -0.58 1.63
CA VAL A 8 2.04 -0.60 2.17
C VAL A 8 1.97 -1.55 3.37
N LYS A 9 1.68 -0.99 4.54
CA LYS A 9 1.40 -1.76 5.77
C LYS A 9 -0.02 -2.32 5.76
N ASP A 10 -0.32 -3.17 6.75
CA ASP A 10 -1.70 -3.58 6.99
C ASP A 10 -2.63 -2.39 7.33
N PHE A 11 -3.93 -2.64 7.22
CA PHE A 11 -4.94 -1.61 7.44
C PHE A 11 -5.43 -1.52 8.89
N LYS A 12 -5.05 -2.46 9.78
CA LYS A 12 -5.61 -2.54 11.14
C LYS A 12 -5.22 -1.32 11.97
N ASP A 13 -3.94 -0.92 11.88
CA ASP A 13 -3.39 0.25 12.56
C ASP A 13 -3.20 1.45 11.62
N SER A 14 -3.93 1.47 10.50
CA SER A 14 -3.81 2.54 9.53
C SER A 14 -4.48 3.83 10.02
N LYS A 15 -3.90 4.96 9.56
CA LYS A 15 -4.44 6.32 9.75
C LYS A 15 -4.74 6.69 11.20
N GLN A 16 -3.94 6.22 12.18
CA GLN A 16 -4.16 6.47 13.61
C GLN A 16 -4.37 7.96 13.97
N ARG A 17 -3.77 8.90 13.21
CA ARG A 17 -4.02 10.35 13.40
C ARG A 17 -5.48 10.77 13.17
N LEU A 18 -6.30 9.93 12.54
CA LEU A 18 -7.73 10.13 12.32
C LEU A 18 -8.61 9.47 13.39
N LEU A 19 -8.02 8.90 14.45
CA LEU A 19 -8.75 8.36 15.61
C LEU A 19 -9.85 9.30 16.15
N PRO A 20 -9.66 10.63 16.23
CA PRO A 20 -10.70 11.52 16.73
C PRO A 20 -11.98 11.57 15.88
N ALA A 21 -11.92 11.16 14.60
CA ALA A 21 -13.01 11.33 13.65
C ALA A 21 -13.51 10.00 13.05
N LEU A 22 -12.70 8.94 13.06
CA LEU A 22 -12.99 7.66 12.42
C LEU A 22 -12.66 6.50 13.34
N ASP A 23 -13.57 5.54 13.45
CA ASP A 23 -13.32 4.26 14.13
C ASP A 23 -12.35 3.37 13.34
N ALA A 24 -11.96 2.22 13.92
CA ALA A 24 -11.00 1.32 13.30
C ALA A 24 -11.46 0.80 11.92
N THR A 25 -12.75 0.49 11.78
CA THR A 25 -13.33 -0.02 10.54
C THR A 25 -13.29 1.03 9.44
N ALA A 26 -13.69 2.27 9.76
CA ALA A 26 -13.70 3.38 8.82
C ALA A 26 -12.28 3.74 8.38
N ARG A 27 -11.29 3.70 9.29
CA ARG A 27 -9.88 3.93 8.94
C ARG A 27 -9.32 2.84 8.03
N ALA A 28 -9.61 1.58 8.32
CA ALA A 28 -9.20 0.46 7.47
C ALA A 28 -9.85 0.56 6.07
N GLY A 29 -11.14 0.88 6.02
CA GLY A 29 -11.88 1.12 4.77
C GLY A 29 -11.29 2.27 3.96
N LEU A 30 -10.94 3.38 4.61
CA LEU A 30 -10.27 4.51 3.97
C LEU A 30 -8.91 4.10 3.41
N ALA A 31 -8.09 3.37 4.17
CA ALA A 31 -6.78 2.92 3.71
C ALA A 31 -6.88 1.99 2.49
N ARG A 32 -7.87 1.08 2.47
CA ARG A 32 -8.18 0.23 1.31
C ARG A 32 -8.59 1.06 0.10
N ALA A 33 -9.49 2.02 0.25
CA ALA A 33 -9.92 2.88 -0.83
C ALA A 33 -8.73 3.66 -1.43
N MET A 34 -7.91 4.27 -0.58
CA MET A 34 -6.70 4.97 -1.00
C MET A 34 -5.72 4.07 -1.77
N LEU A 35 -5.49 2.83 -1.31
CA LEU A 35 -4.62 1.91 -2.03
C LEU A 35 -5.18 1.59 -3.41
N LYS A 36 -6.49 1.30 -3.50
CA LYS A 36 -7.15 1.02 -4.78
C LYS A 36 -6.98 2.18 -5.76
N ASP A 37 -7.15 3.42 -5.30
CA ASP A 37 -6.99 4.62 -6.12
C ASP A 37 -5.56 4.74 -6.64
N VAL A 38 -4.56 4.52 -5.78
CA VAL A 38 -3.13 4.57 -6.16
C VAL A 38 -2.79 3.48 -7.17
N LEU A 39 -3.20 2.23 -6.95
CA LEU A 39 -2.95 1.12 -7.87
C LEU A 39 -3.57 1.40 -9.26
N THR A 40 -4.80 1.92 -9.26
CA THR A 40 -5.51 2.31 -10.48
C THR A 40 -4.79 3.43 -11.23
N ALA A 41 -4.36 4.48 -10.51
CA ALA A 41 -3.65 5.61 -11.10
C ALA A 41 -2.29 5.20 -11.70
N ILE A 42 -1.52 4.37 -10.99
CA ILE A 42 -0.24 3.85 -11.48
C ILE A 42 -0.46 3.04 -12.76
N SER A 43 -1.43 2.11 -12.75
CA SER A 43 -1.77 1.29 -13.91
C SER A 43 -2.21 2.12 -15.12
N ALA A 44 -2.96 3.20 -14.90
CA ALA A 44 -3.42 4.08 -15.97
C ALA A 44 -2.30 4.97 -16.55
N SER A 45 -1.30 5.34 -15.74
CA SER A 45 -0.24 6.28 -16.14
C SER A 45 0.68 5.75 -17.24
N ARG A 46 0.85 4.42 -17.37
CA ARG A 46 1.79 3.72 -18.29
C ARG A 46 3.25 4.23 -18.28
N ALA A 47 3.59 5.12 -17.35
CA ALA A 47 4.89 5.77 -17.22
C ALA A 47 5.96 4.88 -16.55
N PRO A 48 5.67 4.08 -15.51
CA PRO A 48 6.68 3.23 -14.91
C PRO A 48 6.91 1.97 -15.75
N GLY A 49 8.18 1.60 -15.95
CA GLY A 49 8.56 0.34 -16.57
C GLY A 49 8.46 -0.85 -15.60
N ARG A 50 8.36 -0.58 -14.30
CA ARG A 50 8.20 -1.57 -13.24
C ARG A 50 7.52 -0.97 -12.01
N VAL A 51 6.66 -1.75 -11.36
CA VAL A 51 6.00 -1.39 -10.09
C VAL A 51 6.20 -2.53 -9.11
N VAL A 52 6.68 -2.22 -7.91
CA VAL A 52 6.92 -3.19 -6.84
C VAL A 52 6.21 -2.74 -5.57
N VAL A 53 5.29 -3.58 -5.08
CA VAL A 53 4.57 -3.38 -3.83
C VAL A 53 5.28 -4.14 -2.71
N PHE A 54 5.66 -3.44 -1.65
CA PHE A 54 6.26 -4.04 -0.45
C PHE A 54 5.20 -4.12 0.63
N THR A 55 4.91 -5.32 1.11
CA THR A 55 3.90 -5.51 2.14
C THR A 55 4.07 -6.84 2.88
N ALA A 56 3.64 -6.86 4.14
CA ALA A 56 3.42 -8.09 4.91
C ALA A 56 1.95 -8.52 4.95
N ALA A 57 1.03 -7.73 4.36
CA ALA A 57 -0.40 -7.91 4.51
C ALA A 57 -1.00 -8.65 3.31
N ASP A 58 -1.59 -9.84 3.54
CA ASP A 58 -2.21 -10.66 2.50
C ASP A 58 -3.27 -9.89 1.69
N GLU A 59 -4.04 -9.04 2.36
CA GLU A 59 -5.07 -8.23 1.70
C GLU A 59 -4.47 -7.25 0.68
N VAL A 60 -3.34 -6.63 1.01
CA VAL A 60 -2.63 -5.72 0.09
C VAL A 60 -2.10 -6.51 -1.12
N MET A 61 -1.56 -7.71 -0.88
CA MET A 61 -1.08 -8.57 -1.97
C MET A 61 -2.22 -8.94 -2.92
N GLN A 62 -3.39 -9.29 -2.38
CA GLN A 62 -4.58 -9.62 -3.16
C GLN A 62 -5.08 -8.42 -3.97
N MET A 63 -4.98 -7.21 -3.44
CA MET A 63 -5.35 -5.99 -4.16
C MET A 63 -4.37 -5.63 -5.29
N ALA A 64 -3.07 -5.88 -5.12
CA ALA A 64 -2.04 -5.50 -6.10
C ALA A 64 -1.91 -6.49 -7.27
N ARG A 65 -2.05 -7.80 -7.02
CA ARG A 65 -1.85 -8.86 -8.02
C ARG A 65 -2.67 -8.68 -9.32
N PRO A 66 -3.95 -8.27 -9.29
CA PRO A 66 -4.74 -8.08 -10.51
C PRO A 66 -4.19 -7.00 -11.46
N PHE A 67 -3.36 -6.07 -10.97
CA PHE A 67 -2.72 -5.05 -11.78
C PHE A 67 -1.42 -5.52 -12.45
N GLY A 68 -0.97 -6.75 -12.17
CA GLY A 68 0.28 -7.30 -12.69
C GLY A 68 1.54 -6.69 -12.05
N PHE A 69 1.41 -6.07 -10.88
CA PHE A 69 2.55 -5.51 -10.14
C PHE A 69 3.32 -6.60 -9.40
N ASP A 70 4.64 -6.41 -9.28
CA ASP A 70 5.46 -7.27 -8.42
C ASP A 70 5.07 -7.06 -6.96
N VAL A 71 5.05 -8.13 -6.18
CA VAL A 71 4.79 -8.06 -4.73
C VAL A 71 5.95 -8.72 -4.00
N ILE A 72 6.58 -7.97 -3.10
CA ILE A 72 7.66 -8.44 -2.24
C ILE A 72 7.16 -8.47 -0.80
N LEU A 73 7.33 -9.63 -0.15
CA LEU A 73 7.05 -9.80 1.26
C LEU A 73 8.04 -8.95 2.09
N GLU A 74 7.51 -7.99 2.84
CA GLU A 74 8.30 -7.19 3.78
C GLU A 74 8.42 -7.98 5.09
N LYS A 75 9.61 -8.54 5.38
CA LYS A 75 9.83 -9.43 6.54
C LYS A 75 9.90 -8.70 7.90
N SER A 76 9.95 -7.38 7.92
CA SER A 76 10.04 -6.56 9.13
C SER A 76 9.19 -5.29 9.00
N VAL A 77 8.30 -5.04 9.96
CA VAL A 77 7.40 -3.87 10.02
C VAL A 77 8.09 -2.67 10.71
N ASP A 78 9.42 -2.64 10.70
CA ASP A 78 10.25 -1.68 11.43
C ASP A 78 10.37 -0.34 10.69
N GLY A 79 9.25 0.36 10.47
CA GLY A 79 9.24 1.72 9.90
C GLY A 79 9.71 1.81 8.44
N HIS A 80 9.03 2.59 7.59
CA HIS A 80 9.45 2.74 6.18
C HIS A 80 10.75 3.56 5.98
N SER A 81 11.40 3.94 7.08
CA SER A 81 12.72 4.55 7.08
C SER A 81 13.46 4.03 8.30
N ALA A 82 14.47 3.18 8.11
CA ALA A 82 15.63 3.17 9.00
C ALA A 82 16.45 4.44 8.70
N ALA A 83 15.84 5.60 8.86
CA ALA A 83 16.52 6.88 8.86
C ALA A 83 16.31 7.44 10.26
N VAL A 84 17.45 7.60 10.94
CA VAL A 84 17.67 8.14 12.29
C VAL A 84 16.72 9.29 12.64
#